data_AF-A0A2H0QWF9-F1
#
_entry.id   AF-A0A2H0QWF9-F1
#
_cell.length_a   1.000
_cell.length_b   1.000
_cell.length_c   1.000
_cell.angle_alpha   90.00
_cell.angle_beta   90.00
_cell.angle_gamma   90.00
#
_symmetry.space_group_name_H-M   'P 1'
#
loop_
_entity.id
_entity.type
_entity.pdbx_description
1 polymer ?
#
loop_
_entity_poly.entity_id
_entity_poly.type
_entity_poly.pdbx_seq_one_letter_code
_entity_poly.pdbx_strand_id
1 'polypeptide(L)'
;MFKILLRLGVIGAIALAATSGTGAFFSDTESSTGNTFSAGAIDLKIDNESYYNGAFNDGTSWELKDLGEGDFFFNFIDLKPDDEGEDTISLHVDDNDAWACMNIEITENTDNGCNEPEAADGDTTCGDPGVGEGELQNEINFVWWADDGDNVLETDESEKTFIQSSLADIASTSVILADANGQGILNDGPLAGAQTYYIGKAWCFGTLTLTPIAQDRKGKTGDNGPLDRGTGISCDGSVLDNKTQTDSVMGNITFTAVQSRHNDEFTCTDGGGLGCIDKADVMLVLDRSGSVSNNLPTLKTAAKAFVSSLSPSADGVHIGVVSFANSGTLDLHLSDDQVAIDAAIDALVSGGTTNLAEGIDLADDELADGHVHDRDDLDAPDYIIIITDGEPNAGGGAAGAEAEADAAKAEGVEIFAVGVGINENNANFLRNDIVSPPPATHYFDAADFASLQQILIDLTMCPGDIVAPNDQ
;
A
#
# COMPACT_ATOMS: atom_id res chain seq x y z
N MET A 1 -92.02 -7.93 16.57
CA MET A 1 -92.53 -8.51 15.31
C MET A 1 -91.53 -8.11 14.23
N PHE A 2 -90.80 -8.95 13.51
CA PHE A 2 -90.87 -10.38 13.23
C PHE A 2 -89.44 -10.82 12.84
N LYS A 3 -88.93 -11.86 13.52
CA LYS A 3 -88.12 -12.98 13.02
C LYS A 3 -86.99 -12.71 12.00
N ILE A 4 -85.77 -12.94 12.48
CA ILE A 4 -84.77 -13.90 11.96
C ILE A 4 -85.22 -14.71 10.72
N LEU A 5 -84.27 -14.91 9.78
CA LEU A 5 -84.32 -15.61 8.46
C LEU A 5 -84.58 -14.60 7.33
N LEU A 6 -83.71 -14.39 6.35
CA LEU A 6 -83.08 -15.40 5.50
C LEU A 6 -81.93 -14.73 4.72
N ARG A 7 -80.72 -15.28 4.83
CA ARG A 7 -79.67 -15.11 3.83
C ARG A 7 -80.13 -15.82 2.53
N LEU A 8 -79.50 -15.45 1.41
CA LEU A 8 -79.38 -16.20 0.15
C LEU A 8 -80.49 -15.97 -0.90
N GLY A 9 -80.06 -15.55 -2.09
CA GLY A 9 -80.88 -15.41 -3.30
C GLY A 9 -80.33 -14.36 -4.26
N VAL A 10 -79.07 -14.44 -4.72
CA VAL A 10 -78.67 -15.23 -5.91
C VAL A 10 -79.27 -14.67 -7.22
N ILE A 11 -78.37 -14.18 -8.07
CA ILE A 11 -78.44 -14.10 -9.54
C ILE A 11 -79.25 -12.96 -10.18
N GLY A 12 -78.52 -12.13 -10.93
CA GLY A 12 -78.88 -11.87 -12.32
C GLY A 12 -79.67 -10.60 -12.60
N ALA A 13 -79.01 -9.44 -12.50
CA ALA A 13 -79.28 -8.32 -13.40
C ALA A 13 -78.02 -8.15 -14.28
N ILE A 14 -77.80 -9.08 -15.23
CA ILE A 14 -78.11 -8.92 -16.65
C ILE A 14 -77.53 -7.61 -17.21
N ALA A 15 -76.29 -7.74 -17.68
CA ALA A 15 -75.83 -7.36 -19.01
C ALA A 15 -76.62 -6.26 -19.74
N LEU A 16 -76.02 -5.07 -19.83
CA LEU A 16 -75.87 -4.26 -21.04
C LEU A 16 -75.46 -2.82 -20.67
N ALA A 17 -74.18 -2.61 -20.34
CA ALA A 17 -73.44 -1.34 -20.48
C ALA A 17 -72.06 -1.46 -19.81
N ALA A 18 -71.09 -2.09 -20.48
CA ALA A 18 -69.70 -2.06 -20.04
C ALA A 18 -68.75 -2.21 -21.25
N THR A 19 -68.75 -1.20 -22.12
CA THR A 19 -67.69 -0.99 -23.12
C THR A 19 -67.31 0.50 -23.16
N SER A 20 -66.82 0.99 -22.03
CA SER A 20 -65.87 2.11 -21.98
C SER A 20 -64.64 1.60 -21.24
N GLY A 21 -63.52 1.55 -21.95
CA GLY A 21 -62.30 0.86 -21.52
C GLY A 21 -61.83 1.27 -20.14
N THR A 22 -61.79 0.32 -19.22
CA THR A 22 -60.94 0.38 -18.04
C THR A 22 -59.50 0.22 -18.51
N GLY A 23 -58.86 1.33 -18.85
CA GLY A 23 -57.41 1.42 -18.73
C GLY A 23 -57.07 1.34 -17.25
N ALA A 24 -56.94 0.13 -16.72
CA ALA A 24 -56.31 -0.06 -15.43
C ALA A 24 -54.83 0.27 -15.64
N PHE A 25 -54.45 1.47 -15.22
CA PHE A 25 -53.06 1.83 -14.99
C PHE A 25 -52.52 0.88 -13.92
N PHE A 26 -51.84 -0.19 -14.37
CA PHE A 26 -50.90 -0.90 -13.52
C PHE A 26 -49.57 -0.16 -13.62
N SER A 27 -49.45 0.91 -12.84
CA SER A 27 -48.15 1.37 -12.36
C SER A 27 -48.31 1.54 -10.85
N ASP A 28 -48.28 0.43 -10.12
CA ASP A 28 -47.89 0.49 -8.74
C ASP A 28 -46.42 0.93 -8.69
N THR A 29 -46.20 2.10 -8.11
CA THR A 29 -44.87 2.50 -7.68
C THR A 29 -44.70 1.90 -6.28
N GLU A 30 -44.01 0.76 -6.21
CA GLU A 30 -43.53 0.19 -4.95
C GLU A 30 -42.40 1.11 -4.44
N SER A 31 -42.77 2.11 -3.65
CA SER A 31 -41.81 3.03 -3.05
C SER A 31 -41.25 2.41 -1.78
N SER A 32 -40.07 1.80 -1.89
CA SER A 32 -39.32 1.28 -0.74
C SER A 32 -38.73 2.45 0.04
N THR A 33 -39.51 2.99 0.97
CA THR A 33 -39.10 4.09 1.86
C THR A 33 -38.73 3.54 3.22
N GLY A 34 -37.54 3.89 3.71
CA GLY A 34 -36.98 3.33 4.95
C GLY A 34 -36.06 2.12 4.75
N ASN A 35 -35.56 1.89 3.53
CA ASN A 35 -34.42 0.99 3.35
C ASN A 35 -33.17 1.68 3.92
N THR A 36 -32.59 1.12 4.96
CA THR A 36 -31.22 1.43 5.35
C THR A 36 -30.33 0.43 4.61
N PHE A 37 -29.65 0.89 3.55
CA PHE A 37 -28.53 0.14 2.99
C PHE A 37 -27.32 0.44 3.88
N SER A 38 -27.12 -0.38 4.91
CA SER A 38 -25.82 -0.43 5.55
C SER A 38 -24.95 -1.30 4.66
N ALA A 39 -24.07 -0.68 3.86
CA ALA A 39 -22.88 -1.39 3.44
C ALA A 39 -22.19 -1.81 4.74
N GLY A 40 -21.88 -3.09 4.91
CA GLY A 40 -21.04 -3.49 6.03
C GLY A 40 -19.70 -2.76 5.85
N ALA A 41 -19.18 -2.16 6.92
CA ALA A 41 -17.81 -1.69 6.91
C ALA A 41 -16.90 -2.92 6.75
N ILE A 42 -15.77 -2.76 6.06
CA ILE A 42 -14.65 -3.66 6.33
C ILE A 42 -13.96 -3.09 7.57
N ASP A 43 -13.87 -3.89 8.62
CA ASP A 43 -13.22 -3.54 9.87
C ASP A 43 -12.25 -4.68 10.17
N LEU A 44 -10.96 -4.43 9.96
CA LEU A 44 -9.89 -5.35 10.28
C LEU A 44 -9.33 -4.92 11.64
N LYS A 45 -9.57 -5.74 12.65
CA LYS A 45 -8.96 -5.56 13.96
C LYS A 45 -7.88 -6.59 14.18
N ILE A 46 -6.87 -6.20 14.93
CA ILE A 46 -5.73 -7.04 15.23
C ILE A 46 -5.65 -7.21 16.74
N ASP A 47 -5.13 -8.36 17.19
CA ASP A 47 -4.58 -8.52 18.53
C ASP A 47 -3.21 -9.20 18.43
N ASN A 48 -2.44 -9.11 19.51
CA ASN A 48 -1.15 -9.77 19.60
C ASN A 48 -0.98 -10.44 20.96
N GLU A 49 -0.52 -11.68 20.96
CA GLU A 49 -0.06 -12.38 22.16
C GLU A 49 1.40 -12.76 22.00
N SER A 50 2.27 -12.25 22.86
CA SER A 50 3.72 -12.38 22.70
C SER A 50 4.42 -12.96 23.93
N TYR A 51 5.51 -13.66 23.67
CA TYR A 51 6.37 -14.31 24.66
C TYR A 51 7.83 -13.91 24.41
N TYR A 52 8.59 -13.70 25.47
CA TYR A 52 10.02 -13.42 25.44
C TYR A 52 10.74 -14.41 26.35
N ASN A 53 11.72 -15.14 25.80
CA ASN A 53 12.48 -16.18 26.50
C ASN A 53 11.57 -17.18 27.26
N GLY A 54 10.48 -17.60 26.61
CA GLY A 54 9.50 -18.54 27.18
C GLY A 54 8.60 -17.98 28.28
N ALA A 55 8.50 -16.66 28.42
CA ALA A 55 7.61 -16.00 29.37
C ALA A 55 6.68 -15.00 28.67
N PHE A 56 5.42 -14.94 29.08
CA PHE A 56 4.45 -13.98 28.54
C PHE A 56 4.96 -12.54 28.68
N ASN A 57 4.88 -11.77 27.60
CA ASN A 57 5.35 -10.39 27.53
C ASN A 57 4.18 -9.39 27.44
N ASP A 58 3.87 -8.74 28.55
CA ASP A 58 2.79 -7.72 28.61
C ASP A 58 3.11 -6.46 27.80
N GLY A 59 4.38 -6.19 27.49
CA GLY A 59 4.82 -4.98 26.77
C GLY A 59 4.49 -4.98 25.28
N THR A 60 4.33 -6.16 24.69
CA THR A 60 4.01 -6.36 23.27
C THR A 60 2.76 -7.22 23.08
N SER A 61 2.05 -7.57 24.16
CA SER A 61 0.77 -8.28 24.10
C SER A 61 -0.38 -7.32 24.36
N TRP A 62 -1.42 -7.37 23.55
CA TRP A 62 -2.53 -6.44 23.64
C TRP A 62 -3.80 -7.01 22.99
N GLU A 63 -4.94 -6.59 23.53
CA GLU A 63 -6.27 -7.03 23.13
C GLU A 63 -6.74 -6.39 21.81
N LEU A 64 -7.75 -7.01 21.20
CA LEU A 64 -8.34 -6.63 19.92
C LEU A 64 -8.61 -5.13 19.75
N LYS A 65 -8.01 -4.51 18.73
CA LYS A 65 -8.18 -3.09 18.37
C LYS A 65 -7.72 -2.77 16.95
N ASP A 66 -7.99 -1.53 16.52
CA ASP A 66 -7.32 -0.91 15.37
C ASP A 66 -5.88 -0.57 15.76
N LEU A 67 -4.93 -0.86 14.88
CA LEU A 67 -3.52 -0.51 15.10
C LEU A 67 -3.35 1.01 15.14
N GLY A 68 -2.58 1.48 16.11
CA GLY A 68 -2.16 2.87 16.21
C GLY A 68 -0.71 3.01 16.61
N GLU A 69 -0.26 4.27 16.68
CA GLU A 69 1.09 4.59 17.16
C GLU A 69 1.29 4.07 18.60
N GLY A 70 2.38 3.33 18.81
CA GLY A 70 2.70 2.70 20.10
C GLY A 70 2.30 1.23 20.22
N ASP A 71 1.72 0.63 19.18
CA ASP A 71 1.37 -0.79 19.14
C ASP A 71 2.52 -1.61 18.57
N PHE A 72 3.35 -2.14 19.47
CA PHE A 72 4.57 -2.84 19.08
C PHE A 72 4.37 -4.35 19.12
N PHE A 73 4.76 -5.01 18.03
CA PHE A 73 4.97 -6.46 17.97
C PHE A 73 6.35 -6.87 18.48
N PHE A 74 7.31 -5.93 18.52
CA PHE A 74 8.67 -6.15 18.99
C PHE A 74 9.17 -4.84 19.59
N ASN A 75 9.61 -4.85 20.85
CA ASN A 75 10.12 -3.67 21.51
C ASN A 75 11.08 -4.05 22.65
N PHE A 76 12.37 -4.00 22.36
CA PHE A 76 13.42 -4.36 23.30
C PHE A 76 14.51 -3.28 23.30
N ILE A 77 14.92 -2.89 24.49
CA ILE A 77 15.99 -1.90 24.70
C ILE A 77 17.35 -2.55 25.00
N ASP A 78 17.37 -3.86 25.22
CA ASP A 78 18.54 -4.62 25.68
C ASP A 78 18.38 -6.08 25.26
N LEU A 79 18.91 -6.41 24.08
CA LEU A 79 18.97 -7.76 23.53
C LEU A 79 20.30 -8.42 23.92
N LYS A 80 20.22 -9.69 24.33
CA LYS A 80 21.39 -10.51 24.65
C LYS A 80 21.47 -11.69 23.70
N PRO A 81 22.69 -12.19 23.41
CA PRO A 81 22.82 -13.45 22.70
C PRO A 81 21.94 -14.55 23.29
N ASP A 82 21.31 -15.35 22.42
CA ASP A 82 20.29 -16.36 22.73
C ASP A 82 18.89 -15.80 23.10
N ASP A 83 18.70 -14.47 23.10
CA ASP A 83 17.35 -13.92 23.30
C ASP A 83 16.45 -14.26 22.11
N GLU A 84 15.26 -14.73 22.43
CA GLU A 84 14.24 -15.13 21.46
C GLU A 84 12.84 -14.69 21.93
N GLY A 85 11.94 -14.54 20.98
CA GLY A 85 10.55 -14.25 21.28
C GLY A 85 9.62 -14.64 20.15
N GLU A 86 8.34 -14.74 20.50
CA GLU A 86 7.31 -15.31 19.64
C GLU A 86 5.99 -14.57 19.83
N ASP A 87 5.24 -14.43 18.75
CA ASP A 87 3.98 -13.69 18.70
C ASP A 87 2.92 -14.49 17.93
N THR A 88 1.70 -14.48 18.47
CA THR A 88 0.48 -14.81 17.73
C THR A 88 -0.21 -13.52 17.35
N ILE A 89 -0.17 -13.17 16.06
CA ILE A 89 -0.87 -12.02 15.52
C ILE A 89 -2.21 -12.50 14.94
N SER A 90 -3.31 -12.03 15.50
CA SER A 90 -4.65 -12.43 15.06
C SER A 90 -5.28 -11.35 14.21
N LEU A 91 -5.69 -11.70 12.99
CA LEU A 91 -6.41 -10.82 12.06
C LEU A 91 -7.91 -11.15 12.11
N HIS A 92 -8.72 -10.22 12.61
CA HIS A 92 -10.16 -10.38 12.74
C HIS A 92 -10.87 -9.63 11.63
N VAL A 93 -11.40 -10.38 10.67
CA VAL A 93 -12.23 -9.84 9.58
C VAL A 93 -13.68 -9.86 10.05
N ASP A 94 -14.23 -8.70 10.42
CA ASP A 94 -15.49 -8.62 11.17
C ASP A 94 -16.71 -9.15 10.38
N ASP A 95 -17.12 -8.45 9.31
CA ASP A 95 -18.40 -8.74 8.65
C ASP A 95 -18.28 -9.22 7.19
N ASN A 96 -17.41 -8.61 6.38
CA ASN A 96 -17.33 -8.90 4.95
C ASN A 96 -16.02 -9.58 4.57
N ASP A 97 -16.10 -10.46 3.59
CA ASP A 97 -14.92 -11.07 2.97
C ASP A 97 -13.95 -9.98 2.48
N ALA A 98 -12.65 -10.21 2.64
CA ALA A 98 -11.62 -9.21 2.44
C ALA A 98 -10.39 -9.78 1.73
N TRP A 99 -9.79 -8.96 0.87
CA TRP A 99 -8.40 -9.11 0.47
C TRP A 99 -7.52 -8.43 1.51
N ALA A 100 -6.31 -8.95 1.72
CA ALA A 100 -5.43 -8.42 2.75
C ALA A 100 -3.96 -8.52 2.37
N CYS A 101 -3.19 -7.54 2.84
CA CYS A 101 -1.75 -7.42 2.63
C CYS A 101 -1.06 -7.10 3.95
N MET A 102 0.20 -7.49 4.06
CA MET A 102 1.07 -7.14 5.17
C MET A 102 2.38 -6.57 4.62
N ASN A 103 2.78 -5.41 5.10
CA ASN A 103 4.02 -4.74 4.71
C ASN A 103 4.93 -4.62 5.93
N ILE A 104 6.22 -4.86 5.73
CA ILE A 104 7.29 -4.62 6.70
C ILE A 104 8.25 -3.62 6.08
N GLU A 105 8.55 -2.55 6.82
CA GLU A 105 9.48 -1.52 6.41
C GLU A 105 10.41 -1.17 7.58
N ILE A 106 11.72 -1.19 7.37
CA ILE A 106 12.70 -0.72 8.35
C ILE A 106 12.89 0.78 8.17
N THR A 107 12.57 1.53 9.23
CA THR A 107 12.55 2.99 9.25
C THR A 107 13.78 3.58 9.91
N GLU A 108 14.50 2.79 10.70
CA GLU A 108 15.76 3.18 11.32
C GLU A 108 16.71 1.99 11.39
N ASN A 109 17.98 2.22 11.06
CA ASN A 109 19.08 1.28 11.30
C ASN A 109 20.33 2.10 11.60
N THR A 110 20.64 2.34 12.88
CA THR A 110 21.65 3.32 13.29
C THR A 110 22.71 2.65 14.16
N ASP A 111 23.98 2.89 13.86
CA ASP A 111 25.07 2.71 14.83
C ASP A 111 25.08 3.95 15.75
N ASN A 112 24.75 3.78 17.04
CA ASN A 112 24.69 4.89 18.00
C ASN A 112 26.05 5.22 18.62
N GLY A 113 27.10 4.52 18.21
CA GLY A 113 28.50 4.83 18.42
C GLY A 113 29.25 3.75 19.18
N CYS A 114 30.42 3.38 18.67
CA CYS A 114 31.24 2.33 19.27
C CYS A 114 31.73 2.56 20.71
N ASN A 115 31.21 1.78 21.66
CA ASN A 115 31.76 1.69 23.02
C ASN A 115 32.57 0.41 23.21
N GLU A 116 33.60 0.41 24.06
CA GLU A 116 34.26 -0.86 24.43
C GLU A 116 33.24 -1.79 25.12
N PRO A 117 33.02 -3.04 24.63
CA PRO A 117 33.93 -3.86 23.81
C PRO A 117 33.72 -3.88 22.28
N GLU A 118 32.73 -3.20 21.71
CA GLU A 118 32.39 -3.13 20.27
C GLU A 118 33.60 -2.72 19.41
N ALA A 119 34.25 -1.61 19.78
CA ALA A 119 35.47 -1.13 19.12
C ALA A 119 36.64 -2.13 19.17
N ALA A 120 36.69 -3.01 20.19
CA ALA A 120 37.75 -4.00 20.33
C ALA A 120 37.53 -5.24 19.46
N ASP A 121 36.28 -5.54 19.12
CA ASP A 121 35.89 -6.70 18.29
C ASP A 121 35.95 -6.41 16.79
N GLY A 122 36.53 -5.26 16.42
CA GLY A 122 36.86 -4.93 15.05
C GLY A 122 35.65 -4.49 14.23
N ASP A 123 34.71 -3.83 14.90
CA ASP A 123 33.67 -3.08 14.24
C ASP A 123 34.28 -1.99 13.32
N THR A 124 33.73 -1.91 12.10
CA THR A 124 34.25 -1.10 10.99
C THR A 124 33.56 0.24 10.85
N THR A 125 32.37 0.41 11.43
CA THR A 125 31.54 1.63 11.36
C THR A 125 31.93 2.64 12.43
N CYS A 126 32.73 2.24 13.42
CA CYS A 126 33.31 3.10 14.48
C CYS A 126 34.05 4.37 14.04
N GLY A 127 34.46 4.47 12.77
CA GLY A 127 35.08 5.68 12.24
C GLY A 127 34.09 6.81 11.96
N ASP A 128 32.84 6.46 11.68
CA ASP A 128 31.75 7.35 11.26
C ASP A 128 30.37 6.73 11.58
N PRO A 129 30.02 6.53 12.87
CA PRO A 129 28.74 5.95 13.27
C PRO A 129 27.57 6.86 12.82
N GLY A 130 26.47 6.26 12.36
CA GLY A 130 25.33 7.01 11.83
C GLY A 130 24.19 6.15 11.29
N VAL A 131 23.22 6.83 10.67
CA VAL A 131 22.06 6.19 10.03
C VAL A 131 22.52 5.36 8.84
N GLY A 132 22.00 4.15 8.72
CA GLY A 132 22.35 3.17 7.68
C GLY A 132 23.53 2.28 8.03
N GLU A 133 24.30 2.62 9.07
CA GLU A 133 25.55 1.93 9.41
C GLU A 133 25.37 0.82 10.47
N GLY A 134 24.20 0.68 11.10
CA GLY A 134 24.01 -0.33 12.15
C GLY A 134 24.09 -1.79 11.66
N GLU A 135 24.73 -2.65 12.43
CA GLU A 135 24.93 -4.07 12.15
C GLU A 135 23.84 -4.98 12.73
N LEU A 136 23.16 -4.55 13.80
CA LEU A 136 22.18 -5.35 14.56
C LEU A 136 21.11 -6.00 13.68
N GLN A 137 20.62 -5.31 12.64
CA GLN A 137 19.63 -5.84 11.70
C GLN A 137 20.06 -7.14 10.99
N ASN A 138 21.37 -7.38 10.85
CA ASN A 138 21.90 -8.59 10.21
C ASN A 138 21.87 -9.80 11.15
N GLU A 139 21.82 -9.55 12.47
CA GLU A 139 21.97 -10.57 13.50
C GLU A 139 20.64 -10.94 14.18
N ILE A 140 19.58 -10.15 13.98
CA ILE A 140 18.23 -10.51 14.39
C ILE A 140 17.52 -11.20 13.23
N ASN A 141 17.23 -12.49 13.41
CA ASN A 141 16.57 -13.32 12.42
C ASN A 141 15.10 -13.52 12.77
N PHE A 142 14.23 -13.43 11.77
CA PHE A 142 12.79 -13.61 11.91
C PHE A 142 12.32 -14.81 11.10
N VAL A 143 11.28 -15.47 11.60
CA VAL A 143 10.47 -16.41 10.85
C VAL A 143 8.99 -16.06 11.03
N TRP A 144 8.26 -16.11 9.93
CA TRP A 144 6.82 -15.85 9.89
C TRP A 144 6.11 -16.96 9.11
N TRP A 145 5.00 -17.45 9.64
CA TRP A 145 4.22 -18.52 9.03
C TRP A 145 2.72 -18.31 9.19
N ALA A 146 1.94 -18.89 8.28
CA ALA A 146 0.51 -19.01 8.47
C ALA A 146 0.23 -20.05 9.56
N ASP A 147 -0.32 -19.59 10.67
CA ASP A 147 -0.47 -20.35 11.91
C ASP A 147 -1.94 -20.76 12.12
N ASP A 148 -2.17 -21.80 12.91
CA ASP A 148 -3.52 -22.22 13.32
C ASP A 148 -3.99 -21.59 14.66
N GLY A 149 -3.16 -20.70 15.20
CA GLY A 149 -3.41 -19.85 16.38
C GLY A 149 -2.71 -20.35 17.63
N ASP A 150 -2.07 -21.52 17.62
CA ASP A 150 -1.37 -22.06 18.80
C ASP A 150 0.08 -21.58 18.96
N ASN A 151 0.61 -20.83 17.97
CA ASN A 151 1.98 -20.30 17.94
C ASN A 151 3.09 -21.36 17.99
N VAL A 152 2.79 -22.59 17.58
CA VAL A 152 3.76 -23.68 17.52
C VAL A 152 4.02 -23.96 16.04
N LEU A 153 5.25 -23.81 15.57
CA LEU A 153 5.57 -24.15 14.19
C LEU A 153 5.44 -25.66 13.97
N GLU A 154 4.44 -26.07 13.21
CA GLU A 154 4.14 -27.47 12.93
C GLU A 154 4.59 -27.93 11.55
N THR A 155 4.67 -29.26 11.37
CA THR A 155 5.20 -29.87 10.14
C THR A 155 4.47 -29.47 8.86
N ASP A 156 3.16 -29.21 8.90
CA ASP A 156 2.36 -28.77 7.75
C ASP A 156 2.33 -27.25 7.56
N GLU A 157 2.80 -26.50 8.55
CA GLU A 157 2.96 -25.04 8.49
C GLU A 157 4.35 -24.65 8.02
N SER A 158 5.33 -25.56 8.13
CA SER A 158 6.68 -25.33 7.60
C SER A 158 6.71 -25.04 6.09
N GLU A 159 5.75 -25.56 5.32
CA GLU A 159 5.60 -25.25 3.89
C GLU A 159 4.88 -23.90 3.66
N LYS A 160 4.30 -23.31 4.70
CA LYS A 160 3.63 -22.00 4.71
C LYS A 160 4.42 -20.93 5.47
N THR A 161 5.69 -21.20 5.76
CA THR A 161 6.63 -20.17 6.18
C THR A 161 6.90 -19.25 5.00
N PHE A 162 6.65 -17.95 5.17
CA PHE A 162 6.74 -16.96 4.08
C PHE A 162 7.88 -15.96 4.28
N ILE A 163 8.39 -15.83 5.50
CA ILE A 163 9.64 -15.11 5.80
C ILE A 163 10.51 -16.02 6.66
N GLN A 164 11.79 -16.14 6.32
CA GLN A 164 12.82 -16.75 7.15
C GLN A 164 14.18 -16.10 6.82
N SER A 165 14.44 -14.93 7.38
CA SER A 165 15.66 -14.16 7.08
C SER A 165 16.03 -13.20 8.20
N SER A 166 17.18 -12.54 8.04
CA SER A 166 17.58 -11.41 8.89
C SER A 166 16.65 -10.21 8.69
N LEU A 167 16.63 -9.29 9.66
CA LEU A 167 15.91 -8.02 9.55
C LEU A 167 16.35 -7.23 8.32
N ALA A 168 17.66 -7.24 8.03
CA ALA A 168 18.25 -6.55 6.88
C ALA A 168 17.67 -7.05 5.54
N ASP A 169 17.45 -8.36 5.41
CA ASP A 169 16.92 -8.95 4.17
C ASP A 169 15.41 -8.70 3.99
N ILE A 170 14.70 -8.37 5.07
CA ILE A 170 13.26 -8.10 5.04
C ILE A 170 12.93 -6.61 5.15
N ALA A 171 13.94 -5.74 5.00
CA ALA A 171 13.85 -4.32 5.28
C ALA A 171 12.74 -3.58 4.51
N SER A 172 12.32 -4.09 3.35
CA SER A 172 11.14 -3.64 2.63
C SER A 172 10.47 -4.84 1.97
N THR A 173 9.59 -5.51 2.70
CA THR A 173 8.91 -6.73 2.24
C THR A 173 7.40 -6.56 2.29
N SER A 174 6.73 -6.94 1.22
CA SER A 174 5.27 -7.02 1.15
C SER A 174 4.85 -8.48 0.98
N VAL A 175 3.81 -8.84 1.73
CA VAL A 175 3.30 -10.21 1.85
C VAL A 175 1.83 -10.21 1.45
N ILE A 176 1.51 -11.06 0.48
CA ILE A 176 0.14 -11.30 0.04
C ILE A 176 -0.54 -12.22 1.06
N LEU A 177 -1.41 -11.67 1.91
CA LEU A 177 -2.20 -12.46 2.85
C LEU A 177 -3.39 -13.14 2.15
N ALA A 178 -4.08 -12.38 1.29
CA ALA A 178 -5.13 -12.84 0.37
C ALA A 178 -5.31 -11.86 -0.79
N ASP A 179 -5.33 -12.36 -2.03
CA ASP A 179 -5.56 -11.55 -3.24
C ASP A 179 -6.44 -12.25 -4.30
N ALA A 180 -6.83 -11.50 -5.32
CA ALA A 180 -7.71 -12.00 -6.38
C ALA A 180 -7.04 -13.03 -7.31
N ASN A 181 -5.70 -13.09 -7.34
CA ASN A 181 -4.95 -14.08 -8.13
C ASN A 181 -4.85 -15.44 -7.43
N GLY A 182 -5.25 -15.54 -6.16
CA GLY A 182 -5.16 -16.74 -5.36
C GLY A 182 -3.73 -17.08 -4.96
N GLN A 183 -2.94 -16.06 -4.65
CA GLN A 183 -1.54 -16.16 -4.21
C GLN A 183 -1.40 -15.95 -2.69
N GLY A 184 -2.50 -15.84 -1.96
CA GLY A 184 -2.53 -15.54 -0.52
C GLY A 184 -1.97 -16.66 0.35
N ILE A 185 -1.13 -16.29 1.33
CA ILE A 185 -0.56 -17.26 2.27
C ILE A 185 -1.58 -17.75 3.31
N LEU A 186 -2.56 -16.91 3.66
CA LEU A 186 -3.62 -17.26 4.61
C LEU A 186 -4.82 -17.91 3.90
N ASN A 187 -5.10 -17.50 2.66
CA ASN A 187 -6.19 -18.07 1.87
C ASN A 187 -5.99 -17.83 0.35
N ASP A 188 -6.30 -18.84 -0.47
CA ASP A 188 -6.29 -18.76 -1.95
C ASP A 188 -7.47 -17.92 -2.50
N GLY A 189 -8.41 -17.54 -1.64
CA GLY A 189 -9.51 -16.65 -1.92
C GLY A 189 -9.59 -15.56 -0.84
N PRO A 190 -10.66 -14.77 -0.78
CA PRO A 190 -10.71 -13.69 0.20
C PRO A 190 -10.74 -14.26 1.62
N LEU A 191 -10.12 -13.57 2.57
CA LEU A 191 -10.31 -13.82 3.98
C LEU A 191 -11.80 -13.67 4.28
N ALA A 192 -12.43 -14.73 4.77
CA ALA A 192 -13.87 -14.75 4.97
C ALA A 192 -14.26 -13.86 6.15
N GLY A 193 -15.38 -13.15 6.01
CA GLY A 193 -15.95 -12.36 7.09
C GLY A 193 -16.35 -13.22 8.29
N ALA A 194 -16.35 -12.61 9.47
CA ALA A 194 -16.57 -13.22 10.78
C ALA A 194 -15.61 -14.37 11.10
N GLN A 195 -14.37 -14.31 10.59
CA GLN A 195 -13.32 -15.27 10.89
C GLN A 195 -12.04 -14.58 11.36
N THR A 196 -11.30 -15.31 12.18
CA THR A 196 -9.97 -14.93 12.64
C THR A 196 -8.94 -15.77 11.91
N TYR A 197 -7.93 -15.11 11.38
CA TYR A 197 -6.75 -15.73 10.78
C TYR A 197 -5.53 -15.44 11.65
N TYR A 198 -4.57 -16.35 11.69
CA TYR A 198 -3.41 -16.24 12.57
C TYR A 198 -2.11 -16.21 11.78
N ILE A 199 -1.22 -15.33 12.21
CA ILE A 199 0.16 -15.28 11.75
C ILE A 199 1.02 -15.57 12.97
N GLY A 200 1.81 -16.64 12.87
CA GLY A 200 2.86 -16.94 13.82
C GLY A 200 4.11 -16.19 13.42
N LYS A 201 4.78 -15.60 14.41
CA LYS A 201 6.06 -14.92 14.25
C LYS A 201 6.98 -15.37 15.35
N ALA A 202 8.23 -15.66 15.01
CA ALA A 202 9.30 -15.79 15.99
C ALA A 202 10.54 -15.04 15.53
N TRP A 203 11.35 -14.65 16.50
CA TRP A 203 12.62 -13.99 16.25
C TRP A 203 13.70 -14.53 17.19
N CYS A 204 14.95 -14.42 16.73
CA CYS A 204 16.14 -14.85 17.45
C CYS A 204 17.24 -13.83 17.24
N PHE A 205 17.84 -13.36 18.33
CA PHE A 205 19.11 -12.65 18.26
C PHE A 205 20.25 -13.69 18.24
N GLY A 206 20.66 -14.04 17.02
CA GLY A 206 21.57 -15.15 16.74
C GLY A 206 21.08 -16.03 15.59
N THR A 207 21.55 -17.27 15.56
CA THR A 207 21.19 -18.26 14.53
C THR A 207 19.83 -18.89 14.82
N LEU A 208 18.85 -18.60 13.97
CA LEU A 208 17.50 -19.19 14.04
C LEU A 208 17.45 -20.54 13.31
N THR A 209 17.04 -21.60 14.01
CA THR A 209 16.88 -22.94 13.43
C THR A 209 15.47 -23.48 13.63
N LEU A 210 14.82 -23.85 12.53
CA LEU A 210 13.48 -24.46 12.54
C LEU A 210 13.57 -25.97 12.79
N THR A 211 12.83 -26.44 13.80
CA THR A 211 12.61 -27.86 14.11
C THR A 211 11.10 -28.11 14.28
N PRO A 212 10.31 -28.09 13.19
CA PRO A 212 8.85 -28.14 13.28
C PRO A 212 8.33 -29.33 14.07
N ILE A 213 7.29 -29.10 14.87
CA ILE A 213 6.67 -30.09 15.75
C ILE A 213 5.56 -30.84 14.98
N ALA A 214 5.28 -32.08 15.40
CA ALA A 214 4.21 -32.86 14.78
C ALA A 214 2.84 -32.20 15.01
N GLN A 215 2.13 -31.92 13.91
CA GLN A 215 0.79 -31.31 13.85
C GLN A 215 -0.26 -32.03 14.73
N ASP A 216 -0.93 -31.29 15.61
CA ASP A 216 -1.94 -31.82 16.55
C ASP A 216 -3.41 -31.68 16.10
N ARG A 217 -3.67 -30.81 15.13
CA ARG A 217 -4.93 -30.44 14.44
C ARG A 217 -5.97 -29.82 15.35
N LYS A 218 -5.56 -29.05 16.34
CA LYS A 218 -6.49 -28.47 17.30
C LYS A 218 -6.57 -26.96 17.24
N GLY A 219 -5.64 -26.25 16.60
CA GLY A 219 -5.50 -24.82 16.87
C GLY A 219 -5.24 -24.56 18.35
N LYS A 220 -5.32 -23.30 18.76
CA LYS A 220 -5.23 -22.94 20.17
C LYS A 220 -6.38 -23.54 21.00
N THR A 221 -6.10 -24.58 21.78
CA THR A 221 -7.04 -25.22 22.69
C THR A 221 -6.42 -25.64 24.03
N GLY A 222 -6.71 -24.86 25.07
CA GLY A 222 -6.19 -25.14 26.41
C GLY A 222 -4.66 -25.04 26.43
N ASP A 223 -4.01 -26.07 26.95
CA ASP A 223 -2.56 -26.12 27.21
C ASP A 223 -1.83 -26.84 26.05
N ASN A 224 -1.97 -26.32 24.83
CA ASN A 224 -1.28 -26.85 23.64
C ASN A 224 -0.43 -25.80 22.91
N GLY A 225 -0.14 -24.67 23.56
CA GLY A 225 0.74 -23.64 23.02
C GLY A 225 2.24 -23.93 23.24
N PRO A 226 3.10 -22.92 23.02
CA PRO A 226 4.55 -23.09 22.98
C PRO A 226 5.14 -23.53 24.32
N LEU A 227 4.53 -23.12 25.43
CA LEU A 227 4.96 -23.49 26.79
C LEU A 227 4.83 -24.99 27.10
N ASP A 228 3.89 -25.69 26.45
CA ASP A 228 3.62 -27.10 26.72
C ASP A 228 4.23 -28.02 25.66
N ARG A 229 4.21 -27.58 24.40
CA ARG A 229 4.66 -28.39 23.26
C ARG A 229 6.10 -28.08 22.85
N GLY A 230 6.64 -26.93 23.25
CA GLY A 230 7.75 -26.29 22.58
C GLY A 230 7.26 -25.56 21.33
N THR A 231 8.15 -24.79 20.72
CA THR A 231 7.76 -23.80 19.72
C THR A 231 8.04 -24.24 18.28
N GLY A 232 8.86 -25.28 18.12
CA GLY A 232 9.36 -25.71 16.82
C GLY A 232 10.49 -24.86 16.27
N ILE A 233 11.03 -23.94 17.08
CA ILE A 233 12.08 -22.99 16.73
C ILE A 233 13.14 -23.02 17.83
N SER A 234 14.38 -22.67 17.48
CA SER A 234 15.49 -22.57 18.44
C SER A 234 16.43 -21.45 18.06
N CYS A 235 16.91 -20.74 19.07
CA CYS A 235 17.90 -19.67 18.94
C CYS A 235 19.28 -20.08 19.46
N ASP A 236 20.34 -19.74 18.71
CA ASP A 236 21.74 -19.92 19.10
C ASP A 236 22.55 -18.66 18.77
N GLY A 237 22.77 -17.82 19.78
CA GLY A 237 23.61 -16.62 19.76
C GLY A 237 25.09 -16.88 20.07
N SER A 238 25.55 -18.13 20.14
CA SER A 238 26.95 -18.43 20.50
C SER A 238 27.99 -17.92 19.50
N VAL A 239 27.56 -17.56 18.29
CA VAL A 239 28.39 -16.99 17.23
C VAL A 239 28.43 -15.45 17.24
N LEU A 240 27.59 -14.80 18.03
CA LEU A 240 27.54 -13.35 18.14
C LEU A 240 28.80 -12.80 18.82
N ASP A 241 29.27 -11.66 18.31
CA ASP A 241 30.32 -10.86 18.93
C ASP A 241 29.75 -9.56 19.52
N ASN A 242 30.61 -8.62 19.94
CA ASN A 242 30.15 -7.39 20.57
C ASN A 242 29.87 -6.24 19.58
N LYS A 243 29.85 -6.49 18.26
CA LYS A 243 29.70 -5.41 17.26
C LYS A 243 28.34 -4.72 17.24
N THR A 244 27.33 -5.30 17.89
CA THR A 244 25.93 -4.82 17.82
C THR A 244 25.44 -4.14 19.10
N GLN A 245 26.33 -3.88 20.08
CA GLN A 245 25.94 -3.51 21.45
C GLN A 245 25.41 -2.08 21.60
N THR A 246 25.57 -1.22 20.60
CA THR A 246 25.03 0.15 20.64
C THR A 246 24.02 0.45 19.55
N ASP A 247 23.86 -0.43 18.58
CA ASP A 247 22.98 -0.25 17.45
C ASP A 247 21.49 -0.16 17.83
N SER A 248 20.74 0.60 17.03
CA SER A 248 19.28 0.61 17.04
C SER A 248 18.73 0.21 15.68
N VAL A 249 17.60 -0.50 15.71
CA VAL A 249 16.82 -0.81 14.52
C VAL A 249 15.34 -0.62 14.84
N MET A 250 14.61 0.03 13.93
CA MET A 250 13.17 0.26 14.05
C MET A 250 12.50 -0.03 12.71
N GLY A 251 11.23 -0.42 12.78
CA GLY A 251 10.44 -0.66 11.58
C GLY A 251 8.95 -0.64 11.83
N ASN A 252 8.21 -0.42 10.76
CA ASN A 252 6.76 -0.45 10.71
C ASN A 252 6.28 -1.79 10.17
N ILE A 253 5.19 -2.28 10.77
CA ILE A 253 4.43 -3.41 10.24
C ILE A 253 3.01 -2.91 10.00
N THR A 254 2.59 -2.94 8.74
CA THR A 254 1.27 -2.44 8.32
C THR A 254 0.45 -3.58 7.78
N PHE A 255 -0.80 -3.66 8.24
CA PHE A 255 -1.80 -4.56 7.69
C PHE A 255 -2.87 -3.75 6.98
N THR A 256 -3.20 -4.17 5.77
CA THR A 256 -4.27 -3.58 4.97
C THR A 256 -5.31 -4.64 4.70
N ALA A 257 -6.59 -4.28 4.81
CA ALA A 257 -7.69 -5.06 4.27
C ALA A 257 -8.62 -4.22 3.41
N VAL A 258 -9.04 -4.79 2.28
CA VAL A 258 -10.05 -4.21 1.38
C VAL A 258 -11.15 -5.23 1.20
N GLN A 259 -12.42 -4.80 1.20
CA GLN A 259 -13.54 -5.70 0.96
C GLN A 259 -13.37 -6.42 -0.40
N SER A 260 -13.55 -7.73 -0.45
CA SER A 260 -13.36 -8.50 -1.69
C SER A 260 -14.43 -8.23 -2.74
N ARG A 261 -15.65 -7.94 -2.29
CA ARG A 261 -16.78 -7.59 -3.16
C ARG A 261 -16.47 -6.32 -3.95
N HIS A 262 -16.62 -6.40 -5.27
CA HIS A 262 -16.33 -5.32 -6.23
C HIS A 262 -14.85 -4.99 -6.40
N ASN A 263 -13.96 -5.81 -5.84
CA ASN A 263 -12.51 -5.71 -5.96
C ASN A 263 -11.94 -6.99 -6.57
N ASP A 264 -12.52 -7.43 -7.69
CA ASP A 264 -12.25 -8.74 -8.31
C ASP A 264 -10.85 -8.82 -8.97
N GLU A 265 -10.11 -7.71 -9.02
CA GLU A 265 -8.75 -7.61 -9.58
C GLU A 265 -7.72 -7.14 -8.54
N PHE A 266 -8.08 -7.10 -7.25
CA PHE A 266 -7.18 -6.65 -6.19
C PHE A 266 -5.93 -7.52 -6.08
N THR A 267 -4.77 -6.87 -6.00
CA THR A 267 -3.47 -7.52 -5.75
C THR A 267 -2.70 -6.70 -4.72
N CYS A 268 -1.91 -7.36 -3.87
CA CYS A 268 -0.98 -6.64 -3.01
C CYS A 268 0.19 -6.16 -3.87
N THR A 269 0.26 -4.86 -4.12
CA THR A 269 1.43 -4.21 -4.69
C THR A 269 2.32 -3.71 -3.56
N ASP A 270 3.63 -3.97 -3.67
CA ASP A 270 4.62 -3.62 -2.65
C ASP A 270 4.74 -2.08 -2.53
N GLY A 271 4.13 -1.48 -1.50
CA GLY A 271 4.41 -0.10 -1.06
C GLY A 271 3.83 1.06 -1.89
N GLY A 272 3.22 2.02 -1.18
CA GLY A 272 3.16 3.45 -1.58
C GLY A 272 2.39 3.81 -2.85
N GLY A 273 1.06 3.80 -2.80
CA GLY A 273 0.30 4.74 -3.64
C GLY A 273 0.38 6.15 -3.02
N LEU A 274 0.56 7.19 -3.84
CA LEU A 274 0.50 8.62 -3.46
C LEU A 274 -0.76 9.00 -2.68
N GLY A 275 -1.79 8.14 -2.67
CA GLY A 275 -3.03 8.32 -1.91
C GLY A 275 -2.90 8.29 -0.40
N CYS A 276 -1.79 7.82 0.16
CA CYS A 276 -1.60 7.71 1.61
C CYS A 276 -0.76 8.81 2.23
N ILE A 277 -0.45 9.84 1.46
CA ILE A 277 0.39 10.92 1.93
C ILE A 277 -0.53 12.06 2.39
N ASP A 278 -0.55 12.31 3.70
CA ASP A 278 -1.36 13.38 4.29
C ASP A 278 -0.96 14.77 3.72
N LYS A 279 0.31 14.92 3.31
CA LYS A 279 0.90 16.12 2.69
C LYS A 279 2.01 15.75 1.73
N ALA A 280 1.93 16.23 0.49
CA ALA A 280 2.97 16.00 -0.52
C ALA A 280 3.08 17.21 -1.45
N ASP A 281 4.27 17.45 -1.98
CA ASP A 281 4.50 18.36 -3.09
C ASP A 281 4.74 17.55 -4.36
N VAL A 282 3.85 17.73 -5.35
CA VAL A 282 3.78 16.85 -6.53
C VAL A 282 3.93 17.67 -7.80
N MET A 283 4.96 17.36 -8.58
CA MET A 283 5.17 17.94 -9.91
C MET A 283 4.66 17.02 -11.01
N LEU A 284 3.62 17.46 -11.73
CA LEU A 284 3.17 16.80 -12.95
C LEU A 284 4.02 17.23 -14.14
N VAL A 285 4.78 16.28 -14.70
CA VAL A 285 5.68 16.51 -15.85
C VAL A 285 5.06 15.90 -17.11
N LEU A 286 4.44 16.74 -17.94
CA LEU A 286 3.56 16.33 -19.01
C LEU A 286 4.16 16.53 -20.41
N ASP A 287 4.23 15.44 -21.18
CA ASP A 287 4.68 15.50 -22.57
C ASP A 287 3.64 16.20 -23.45
N ARG A 288 4.06 17.28 -24.12
CA ARG A 288 3.29 17.99 -25.14
C ARG A 288 4.01 18.01 -26.49
N SER A 289 4.86 17.04 -26.77
CA SER A 289 5.56 16.89 -28.04
C SER A 289 4.62 16.61 -29.22
N GLY A 290 5.16 16.58 -30.43
CA GLY A 290 4.37 16.32 -31.64
C GLY A 290 3.71 14.93 -31.68
N SER A 291 4.31 13.92 -31.03
CA SER A 291 3.79 12.54 -31.00
C SER A 291 2.46 12.45 -30.23
N VAL A 292 2.33 13.17 -29.13
CA VAL A 292 1.09 13.19 -28.33
C VAL A 292 -0.07 13.94 -28.99
N SER A 293 0.12 14.60 -30.15
CA SER A 293 -0.86 15.56 -30.69
C SER A 293 -2.30 15.05 -30.80
N ASN A 294 -2.51 13.79 -31.21
CA ASN A 294 -3.84 13.19 -31.31
C ASN A 294 -4.41 12.75 -29.95
N ASN A 295 -3.55 12.55 -28.96
CA ASN A 295 -3.87 12.01 -27.65
C ASN A 295 -3.84 13.06 -26.53
N LEU A 296 -3.37 14.29 -26.82
CA LEU A 296 -3.28 15.39 -25.86
C LEU A 296 -4.62 15.67 -25.15
N PRO A 297 -5.80 15.67 -25.82
CA PRO A 297 -7.06 15.82 -25.10
C PRO A 297 -7.31 14.72 -24.04
N THR A 298 -6.87 13.49 -24.33
CA THR A 298 -7.01 12.36 -23.41
C THR A 298 -5.99 12.46 -22.28
N LEU A 299 -4.74 12.84 -22.57
CA LEU A 299 -3.72 13.14 -21.56
C LEU A 299 -4.23 14.20 -20.57
N LYS A 300 -4.77 15.31 -21.06
CA LYS A 300 -5.38 16.36 -20.21
C LYS A 300 -6.51 15.81 -19.35
N THR A 301 -7.34 14.92 -19.90
CA THR A 301 -8.44 14.33 -19.15
C THR A 301 -7.93 13.43 -18.03
N ALA A 302 -6.94 12.58 -18.31
CA ALA A 302 -6.33 11.69 -17.32
C ALA A 302 -5.57 12.46 -16.24
N ALA A 303 -4.77 13.47 -16.62
CA ALA A 303 -4.06 14.31 -15.67
C ALA A 303 -5.01 15.08 -14.74
N LYS A 304 -6.14 15.61 -15.24
CA LYS A 304 -7.15 16.25 -14.37
C LYS A 304 -7.89 15.26 -13.48
N ALA A 305 -8.11 14.03 -13.94
CA ALA A 305 -8.68 12.98 -13.10
C ALA A 305 -7.73 12.62 -11.94
N PHE A 306 -6.42 12.52 -12.23
CA PHE A 306 -5.37 12.34 -11.23
C PHE A 306 -5.36 13.47 -10.20
N VAL A 307 -5.30 14.73 -10.65
CA VAL A 307 -5.37 15.92 -9.78
C VAL A 307 -6.61 15.88 -8.90
N SER A 308 -7.77 15.54 -9.48
CA SER A 308 -9.02 15.44 -8.71
C SER A 308 -8.99 14.32 -7.66
N SER A 309 -8.22 13.26 -7.90
CA SER A 309 -8.09 12.13 -6.99
C SER A 309 -7.16 12.46 -5.82
N LEU A 310 -6.06 13.18 -6.09
CA LEU A 310 -5.16 13.72 -5.05
C LEU A 310 -5.82 14.77 -4.16
N SER A 311 -6.90 15.42 -4.63
CA SER A 311 -7.67 16.40 -3.86
C SER A 311 -6.78 17.52 -3.24
N PRO A 312 -6.12 18.35 -4.07
CA PRO A 312 -5.18 19.34 -3.58
C PRO A 312 -5.84 20.31 -2.58
N SER A 313 -5.11 20.62 -1.51
CA SER A 313 -5.62 21.45 -0.42
C SER A 313 -4.50 22.13 0.36
N ALA A 314 -4.81 23.26 1.00
CA ALA A 314 -3.83 24.09 1.69
C ALA A 314 -2.96 23.33 2.71
N ASP A 315 -3.58 22.39 3.45
CA ASP A 315 -2.94 21.61 4.50
C ASP A 315 -2.59 20.18 4.04
N GLY A 316 -2.74 19.86 2.75
CA GLY A 316 -2.54 18.52 2.19
C GLY A 316 -1.59 18.52 0.99
N VAL A 317 -2.03 17.96 -0.13
CA VAL A 317 -1.22 17.89 -1.36
C VAL A 317 -1.22 19.23 -2.10
N HIS A 318 -0.04 19.73 -2.51
CA HIS A 318 0.06 20.81 -3.49
C HIS A 318 0.64 20.24 -4.79
N ILE A 319 0.15 20.77 -5.92
CA ILE A 319 0.48 20.23 -7.23
C ILE A 319 0.97 21.36 -8.13
N GLY A 320 2.13 21.16 -8.74
CA GLY A 320 2.67 22.00 -9.80
C GLY A 320 2.59 21.29 -11.16
N VAL A 321 2.71 22.06 -12.23
CA VAL A 321 2.61 21.54 -13.61
C VAL A 321 3.76 22.05 -14.43
N VAL A 322 4.53 21.12 -14.97
CA VAL A 322 5.55 21.35 -15.99
C VAL A 322 5.15 20.61 -17.27
N SER A 323 5.40 21.22 -18.42
CA SER A 323 5.24 20.55 -19.70
C SER A 323 6.45 20.72 -20.60
N PHE A 324 6.74 19.68 -21.39
CA PHE A 324 7.92 19.67 -22.24
C PHE A 324 7.63 19.32 -23.70
N ALA A 325 8.41 19.95 -24.57
CA ALA A 325 8.40 19.72 -26.01
C ALA A 325 9.78 20.05 -26.62
N ASN A 326 9.91 21.17 -27.35
CA ASN A 326 11.21 21.70 -27.76
C ASN A 326 12.02 22.20 -26.56
N SER A 327 11.31 22.67 -25.54
CA SER A 327 11.82 23.06 -24.26
C SER A 327 10.83 22.68 -23.17
N GLY A 328 11.28 22.68 -21.93
CA GLY A 328 10.45 22.68 -20.73
C GLY A 328 9.71 24.01 -20.56
N THR A 329 8.63 24.00 -19.78
CA THR A 329 7.87 25.18 -19.36
C THR A 329 7.22 24.86 -18.02
N LEU A 330 7.50 25.68 -17.00
CA LEU A 330 6.74 25.67 -15.76
C LEU A 330 5.40 26.37 -16.03
N ASP A 331 4.33 25.59 -16.15
CA ASP A 331 2.99 26.07 -16.47
C ASP A 331 2.24 26.54 -15.21
N LEU A 332 2.55 25.95 -14.05
CA LEU A 332 2.03 26.35 -12.75
C LEU A 332 3.02 25.96 -11.64
N HIS A 333 3.29 26.89 -10.73
CA HIS A 333 3.97 26.62 -9.45
C HIS A 333 3.15 25.67 -8.57
N LEU A 334 3.75 25.11 -7.51
CA LEU A 334 3.02 24.33 -6.52
C LEU A 334 1.80 25.12 -6.00
N SER A 335 0.63 24.47 -6.05
CA SER A 335 -0.66 25.10 -5.79
C SER A 335 -1.64 24.11 -5.16
N ASP A 336 -2.47 24.60 -4.25
CA ASP A 336 -3.61 23.89 -3.68
C ASP A 336 -4.92 24.15 -4.45
N ASP A 337 -4.94 25.11 -5.38
CA ASP A 337 -6.11 25.47 -6.17
C ASP A 337 -6.30 24.53 -7.38
N GLN A 338 -7.17 23.53 -7.22
CA GLN A 338 -7.57 22.61 -8.29
C GLN A 338 -8.01 23.32 -9.58
N VAL A 339 -8.68 24.48 -9.49
CA VAL A 339 -9.15 25.20 -10.68
C VAL A 339 -7.98 25.80 -11.45
N ALA A 340 -6.94 26.27 -10.75
CA ALA A 340 -5.73 26.77 -11.37
C ALA A 340 -4.92 25.65 -12.05
N ILE A 341 -4.81 24.49 -11.38
CA ILE A 341 -4.14 23.30 -11.91
C ILE A 341 -4.84 22.80 -13.18
N ASP A 342 -6.17 22.63 -13.13
CA ASP A 342 -6.97 22.21 -14.29
C ASP A 342 -6.82 23.19 -15.46
N ALA A 343 -6.76 24.50 -15.19
CA ALA A 343 -6.59 25.53 -16.20
C ALA A 343 -5.20 25.49 -16.86
N ALA A 344 -4.14 25.21 -16.08
CA ALA A 344 -2.79 25.04 -16.61
C ALA A 344 -2.73 23.81 -17.56
N ILE A 345 -3.30 22.69 -17.13
CA ILE A 345 -3.40 21.46 -17.96
C ILE A 345 -4.22 21.72 -19.23
N ASP A 346 -5.36 22.43 -19.13
CA ASP A 346 -6.19 22.75 -20.29
C ASP A 346 -5.50 23.71 -21.28
N ALA A 347 -4.52 24.50 -20.84
CA ALA A 347 -3.76 25.41 -21.69
C ALA A 347 -2.69 24.72 -22.56
N LEU A 348 -2.31 23.47 -22.28
CA LEU A 348 -1.24 22.79 -22.99
C LEU A 348 -1.52 22.68 -24.50
N VAL A 349 -0.48 22.89 -25.32
CA VAL A 349 -0.57 22.77 -26.79
C VAL A 349 0.55 21.87 -27.29
N SER A 350 0.18 20.88 -28.10
CA SER A 350 1.14 19.92 -28.63
C SER A 350 1.97 20.47 -29.79
N GLY A 351 3.22 20.02 -29.86
CA GLY A 351 4.11 20.26 -30.99
C GLY A 351 5.58 20.14 -30.60
N GLY A 352 6.47 20.10 -31.60
CA GLY A 352 7.91 20.09 -31.34
C GLY A 352 8.50 18.71 -31.04
N THR A 353 9.73 18.74 -30.52
CA THR A 353 10.52 17.57 -30.07
C THR A 353 10.12 17.13 -28.67
N THR A 354 10.89 16.21 -28.07
CA THR A 354 10.64 15.62 -26.74
C THR A 354 11.86 15.91 -25.85
N ASN A 355 11.83 17.02 -25.12
CA ASN A 355 12.90 17.45 -24.20
C ASN A 355 12.56 17.06 -22.75
N LEU A 356 12.64 15.77 -22.43
CA LEU A 356 12.32 15.26 -21.09
C LEU A 356 13.26 15.82 -20.02
N ALA A 357 14.55 15.99 -20.33
CA ALA A 357 15.56 16.50 -19.40
C ALA A 357 15.13 17.85 -18.80
N GLU A 358 14.80 18.83 -19.64
CA GLU A 358 14.36 20.17 -19.16
C GLU A 358 12.98 20.13 -18.48
N GLY A 359 12.19 19.06 -18.69
CA GLY A 359 10.97 18.84 -17.93
C GLY A 359 11.22 18.38 -16.50
N ILE A 360 12.23 17.53 -16.30
CA ILE A 360 12.66 17.04 -14.98
C ILE A 360 13.38 18.17 -14.23
N ASP A 361 14.34 18.83 -14.86
CA ASP A 361 15.11 19.97 -14.30
C ASP A 361 14.19 21.08 -13.75
N LEU A 362 13.15 21.47 -14.49
CA LEU A 362 12.19 22.48 -14.02
C LEU A 362 11.27 22.00 -12.89
N ALA A 363 11.03 20.70 -12.79
CA ALA A 363 10.23 20.13 -11.71
C ALA A 363 11.06 20.04 -10.43
N ASP A 364 12.29 19.55 -10.56
CA ASP A 364 13.29 19.49 -9.50
C ASP A 364 13.58 20.89 -8.93
N ASP A 365 13.81 21.89 -9.78
CA ASP A 365 14.01 23.29 -9.36
C ASP A 365 12.83 23.88 -8.54
N GLU A 366 11.60 23.42 -8.79
CA GLU A 366 10.40 23.90 -8.08
C GLU A 366 10.24 23.25 -6.70
N LEU A 367 10.68 21.99 -6.59
CA LEU A 367 10.71 21.15 -5.38
C LEU A 367 11.98 21.38 -4.54
N ALA A 368 12.97 22.09 -5.07
CA ALA A 368 14.24 22.26 -4.38
C ALA A 368 14.08 22.89 -2.98
N ASP A 369 14.61 22.18 -2.00
CA ASP A 369 14.61 22.47 -0.57
C ASP A 369 14.83 23.97 -0.24
N GLY A 370 13.77 24.64 0.25
CA GLY A 370 13.78 26.07 0.59
C GLY A 370 13.39 27.02 -0.55
N HIS A 371 12.86 26.49 -1.66
CA HIS A 371 12.16 27.25 -2.67
C HIS A 371 10.89 27.92 -2.09
N VAL A 372 10.39 28.99 -2.73
CA VAL A 372 9.32 29.84 -2.14
C VAL A 372 7.96 29.14 -2.13
N HIS A 373 7.80 28.15 -3.01
CA HIS A 373 6.56 27.42 -3.23
C HIS A 373 6.62 25.98 -2.69
N ASP A 374 7.78 25.58 -2.22
CA ASP A 374 8.09 24.28 -1.67
C ASP A 374 7.94 24.27 -0.13
N ARG A 375 7.71 23.08 0.45
CA ARG A 375 7.61 22.85 1.89
C ARG A 375 8.72 21.90 2.31
N ASP A 376 9.06 21.93 3.60
CA ASP A 376 10.07 21.03 4.18
C ASP A 376 9.71 19.56 3.88
N ASP A 377 10.60 18.85 3.21
CA ASP A 377 10.44 17.47 2.73
C ASP A 377 10.07 16.50 3.86
N LEU A 378 10.47 16.81 5.10
CA LEU A 378 10.12 16.02 6.28
C LEU A 378 8.64 16.16 6.68
N ASP A 379 7.97 17.24 6.29
CA ASP A 379 6.52 17.48 6.48
C ASP A 379 5.71 17.20 5.22
N ALA A 380 6.27 17.44 4.03
CA ALA A 380 5.62 17.19 2.75
C ALA A 380 6.64 16.64 1.74
N PRO A 381 6.73 15.30 1.56
CA PRO A 381 7.71 14.73 0.64
C PRO A 381 7.42 15.06 -0.83
N ASP A 382 8.48 14.98 -1.63
CA ASP A 382 8.50 15.44 -3.01
C ASP A 382 8.38 14.33 -4.05
N TYR A 383 7.50 14.55 -5.03
CA TYR A 383 7.21 13.58 -6.07
C TYR A 383 7.19 14.20 -7.46
N ILE A 384 7.84 13.53 -8.41
CA ILE A 384 7.74 13.85 -9.83
C ILE A 384 6.96 12.75 -10.54
N ILE A 385 5.86 13.13 -11.21
CA ILE A 385 5.04 12.19 -11.99
C ILE A 385 5.16 12.53 -13.49
N ILE A 386 5.87 11.68 -14.22
CA ILE A 386 6.14 11.86 -15.65
C ILE A 386 5.10 11.12 -16.48
N ILE A 387 4.52 11.79 -17.48
CA ILE A 387 3.63 11.15 -18.46
C ILE A 387 4.14 11.45 -19.87
N THR A 388 4.53 10.42 -20.61
CA THR A 388 5.11 10.57 -21.96
C THR A 388 4.76 9.43 -22.91
N ASP A 389 4.65 9.76 -24.21
CA ASP A 389 4.52 8.80 -25.31
C ASP A 389 5.78 8.75 -26.22
N GLY A 390 6.80 9.52 -25.87
CA GLY A 390 7.92 9.84 -26.74
C GLY A 390 9.28 9.46 -26.16
N GLU A 391 10.21 9.11 -27.03
CA GLU A 391 11.62 8.93 -26.67
C GLU A 391 12.32 10.30 -26.63
N PRO A 392 13.09 10.63 -25.57
CA PRO A 392 13.79 11.90 -25.48
C PRO A 392 14.72 12.14 -26.68
N ASN A 393 14.50 13.23 -27.40
CA ASN A 393 15.21 13.56 -28.64
C ASN A 393 15.69 15.02 -28.70
N ALA A 394 15.58 15.74 -27.59
CA ALA A 394 16.14 17.07 -27.31
C ALA A 394 16.78 17.08 -25.90
N GLY A 395 17.43 18.18 -25.50
CA GLY A 395 18.05 18.31 -24.17
C GLY A 395 19.14 17.28 -23.85
N GLY A 396 19.87 16.79 -24.85
CA GLY A 396 20.84 15.70 -24.66
C GLY A 396 20.27 14.29 -24.89
N GLY A 397 18.97 14.17 -25.16
CA GLY A 397 18.30 12.89 -25.41
C GLY A 397 18.22 12.05 -24.14
N ALA A 398 18.24 10.73 -24.27
CA ALA A 398 18.14 9.79 -23.16
C ALA A 398 19.16 10.09 -22.04
N ALA A 399 20.44 10.30 -22.39
CA ALA A 399 21.48 10.58 -21.41
C ALA A 399 21.33 11.93 -20.68
N GLY A 400 20.65 12.90 -21.30
CA GLY A 400 20.31 14.15 -20.62
C GLY A 400 19.21 13.93 -19.60
N ALA A 401 18.15 13.22 -19.99
CA ALA A 401 17.04 12.93 -19.09
C ALA A 401 17.44 12.02 -17.92
N GLU A 402 18.30 11.05 -18.15
CA GLU A 402 18.90 10.21 -17.09
C GLU A 402 19.69 11.05 -16.09
N ALA A 403 20.51 12.01 -16.56
CA ALA A 403 21.30 12.86 -15.68
C ALA A 403 20.44 13.76 -14.78
N GLU A 404 19.37 14.35 -15.30
CA GLU A 404 18.47 15.17 -14.48
C GLU A 404 17.63 14.31 -13.53
N ALA A 405 17.21 13.11 -13.95
CA ALA A 405 16.52 12.18 -13.06
C ALA A 405 17.41 11.74 -11.89
N ASP A 406 18.68 11.42 -12.18
CA ASP A 406 19.66 11.05 -11.15
C ASP A 406 19.98 12.20 -10.19
N ALA A 407 19.93 13.44 -10.66
CA ALA A 407 20.08 14.62 -9.81
C ALA A 407 18.91 14.74 -8.83
N ALA A 408 17.67 14.75 -9.34
CA ALA A 408 16.47 14.83 -8.52
C ALA A 408 16.38 13.69 -7.48
N LYS A 409 16.65 12.45 -7.89
CA LYS A 409 16.70 11.30 -6.97
C LYS A 409 17.76 11.44 -5.87
N ALA A 410 18.88 12.10 -6.17
CA ALA A 410 19.94 12.32 -5.18
C ALA A 410 19.57 13.42 -4.17
N GLU A 411 18.61 14.27 -4.51
CA GLU A 411 18.04 15.31 -3.63
C GLU A 411 16.87 14.76 -2.78
N GLY A 412 16.41 13.53 -3.05
CA GLY A 412 15.35 12.86 -2.28
C GLY A 412 14.01 12.81 -2.98
N VAL A 413 13.92 13.37 -4.20
CA VAL A 413 12.68 13.39 -4.98
C VAL A 413 12.36 12.01 -5.54
N GLU A 414 11.13 11.55 -5.32
CA GLU A 414 10.66 10.25 -5.79
C GLU A 414 10.01 10.37 -7.19
N ILE A 415 10.55 9.65 -8.18
CA ILE A 415 10.14 9.80 -9.58
C ILE A 415 9.33 8.60 -10.05
N PHE A 416 8.10 8.88 -10.49
CA PHE A 416 7.21 7.94 -11.17
C PHE A 416 7.11 8.28 -12.65
N ALA A 417 6.92 7.25 -13.49
CA ALA A 417 6.69 7.45 -14.92
C ALA A 417 5.59 6.55 -15.47
N VAL A 418 4.74 7.13 -16.30
CA VAL A 418 3.74 6.40 -17.10
C VAL A 418 4.08 6.54 -18.58
N GLY A 419 4.49 5.42 -19.18
CA GLY A 419 4.72 5.31 -20.62
C GLY A 419 3.42 5.00 -21.34
N VAL A 420 3.03 5.82 -22.33
CA VAL A 420 1.75 5.63 -23.03
C VAL A 420 1.95 5.20 -24.48
N GLY A 421 1.58 3.97 -24.80
CA GLY A 421 1.66 3.44 -26.17
C GLY A 421 3.09 3.42 -26.74
N ILE A 422 4.09 3.28 -25.88
CA ILE A 422 5.51 3.34 -26.23
C ILE A 422 6.08 1.96 -26.60
N ASN A 423 7.25 1.95 -27.24
CA ASN A 423 7.95 0.70 -27.56
C ASN A 423 8.76 0.19 -26.35
N GLU A 424 9.12 -1.10 -26.39
CA GLU A 424 9.83 -1.78 -25.29
C GLU A 424 11.19 -1.13 -24.94
N ASN A 425 11.91 -0.52 -25.89
CA ASN A 425 13.16 0.16 -25.58
C ASN A 425 12.92 1.44 -24.77
N ASN A 426 11.92 2.23 -25.14
CA ASN A 426 11.56 3.44 -24.39
C ASN A 426 10.96 3.09 -23.02
N ALA A 427 10.16 2.03 -22.96
CA ALA A 427 9.63 1.50 -21.70
C ALA A 427 10.78 1.08 -20.76
N ASN A 428 11.78 0.37 -21.27
CA ASN A 428 12.96 -0.02 -20.49
C ASN A 428 13.79 1.18 -20.06
N PHE A 429 13.90 2.22 -20.89
CA PHE A 429 14.59 3.45 -20.52
C PHE A 429 13.89 4.16 -19.35
N LEU A 430 12.59 4.42 -19.46
CA LEU A 430 11.84 5.04 -18.38
C LEU A 430 11.87 4.19 -17.10
N ARG A 431 11.71 2.86 -17.24
CA ARG A 431 11.71 1.91 -16.12
C ARG A 431 13.07 1.82 -15.40
N ASN A 432 14.18 1.77 -16.13
CA ASN A 432 15.46 1.44 -15.51
C ASN A 432 16.33 2.67 -15.21
N ASP A 433 16.16 3.73 -16.00
CA ASP A 433 17.10 4.86 -16.01
C ASP A 433 16.45 6.16 -15.47
N ILE A 434 15.11 6.27 -15.46
CA ILE A 434 14.41 7.48 -15.02
C ILE A 434 13.77 7.32 -13.65
N VAL A 435 12.87 6.36 -13.48
CA VAL A 435 12.09 6.23 -12.24
C VAL A 435 12.94 5.85 -11.02
N SER A 436 12.43 6.18 -9.83
CA SER A 436 13.04 5.74 -8.58
C SER A 436 12.94 4.22 -8.38
N PRO A 437 13.89 3.58 -7.69
CA PRO A 437 13.76 2.18 -7.30
C PRO A 437 12.68 1.96 -6.23
N PRO A 438 11.95 0.82 -6.24
CA PRO A 438 12.02 -0.24 -7.23
C PRO A 438 11.18 0.06 -8.49
N PRO A 439 11.70 -0.22 -9.71
CA PRO A 439 10.97 0.07 -10.96
C PRO A 439 9.64 -0.67 -11.16
N ALA A 440 9.37 -1.71 -10.36
CA ALA A 440 8.12 -2.45 -10.42
C ALA A 440 6.92 -1.62 -9.94
N THR A 441 7.17 -0.63 -9.09
CA THR A 441 6.15 0.20 -8.43
C THR A 441 6.17 1.64 -8.95
N HIS A 442 7.24 2.07 -9.60
CA HIS A 442 7.39 3.45 -10.09
C HIS A 442 7.19 3.62 -11.60
N TYR A 443 7.24 2.53 -12.38
CA TYR A 443 6.98 2.57 -13.81
C TYR A 443 5.71 1.83 -14.19
N PHE A 444 4.86 2.49 -14.96
CA PHE A 444 3.60 1.95 -15.44
C PHE A 444 3.52 2.00 -16.97
N ASP A 445 3.05 0.91 -17.55
CA ASP A 445 2.83 0.80 -18.99
C ASP A 445 1.33 0.97 -19.30
N ALA A 446 0.98 2.12 -19.87
CA ALA A 446 -0.36 2.38 -20.35
C ALA A 446 -0.44 1.93 -21.82
N ALA A 447 -1.07 0.77 -22.05
CA ALA A 447 -1.33 0.25 -23.40
C ALA A 447 -2.12 1.27 -24.24
N ASP A 448 -2.99 2.05 -23.58
CA ASP A 448 -3.68 3.20 -24.15
C ASP A 448 -4.00 4.27 -23.09
N PHE A 449 -4.43 5.44 -23.53
CA PHE A 449 -4.77 6.55 -22.64
C PHE A 449 -6.03 6.30 -21.78
N ALA A 450 -6.78 5.20 -21.98
CA ALA A 450 -7.86 4.80 -21.08
C ALA A 450 -7.29 4.03 -19.87
N SER A 451 -6.30 3.16 -20.10
CA SER A 451 -5.53 2.54 -19.01
C SER A 451 -4.71 3.55 -18.21
N LEU A 452 -4.26 4.66 -18.83
CA LEU A 452 -3.56 5.75 -18.15
C LEU A 452 -4.38 6.36 -17.01
N GLN A 453 -5.68 6.64 -17.24
CA GLN A 453 -6.52 7.23 -16.20
C GLN A 453 -6.66 6.29 -15.00
N GLN A 454 -6.80 4.98 -15.26
CA GLN A 454 -6.90 3.99 -14.19
C GLN A 454 -5.58 3.86 -13.42
N ILE A 455 -4.45 3.73 -14.13
CA ILE A 455 -3.10 3.69 -13.53
C ILE A 455 -2.86 4.90 -12.63
N LEU A 456 -3.22 6.09 -13.11
CA LEU A 456 -3.06 7.32 -12.34
C LEU A 456 -3.99 7.34 -11.12
N ILE A 457 -5.24 6.88 -11.26
CA ILE A 457 -6.14 6.75 -10.10
C ILE A 457 -5.59 5.73 -9.09
N ASP A 458 -5.13 4.57 -9.55
CA ASP A 458 -4.54 3.53 -8.71
C ASP A 458 -3.30 4.05 -7.97
N LEU A 459 -2.49 4.89 -8.63
CA LEU A 459 -1.37 5.61 -8.02
C LEU A 459 -1.81 6.56 -6.89
N THR A 460 -3.03 7.10 -6.95
CA THR A 460 -3.60 7.95 -5.88
C THR A 460 -4.46 7.18 -4.89
N MET A 461 -4.60 5.86 -5.05
CA MET A 461 -5.39 5.06 -4.14
C MET A 461 -4.55 4.68 -2.93
N CYS A 462 -5.00 5.16 -1.78
CA CYS A 462 -4.56 4.60 -0.53
C CYS A 462 -5.17 3.21 -0.38
N PRO A 463 -4.49 2.20 0.18
CA PRO A 463 -5.09 0.91 0.45
C PRO A 463 -6.25 1.07 1.45
N GLY A 464 -7.47 1.29 0.94
CA GLY A 464 -8.66 1.60 1.76
C GLY A 464 -9.72 2.50 1.09
N ASP A 465 -9.35 3.35 0.13
CA ASP A 465 -10.29 4.30 -0.51
C ASP A 465 -10.82 3.80 -1.86
N ILE A 466 -11.76 2.86 -1.83
CA ILE A 466 -12.63 2.60 -2.98
C ILE A 466 -14.08 2.93 -2.60
N VAL A 467 -14.44 4.21 -2.74
CA VAL A 467 -15.84 4.60 -2.92
C VAL A 467 -16.15 4.54 -4.41
N ALA A 468 -16.97 3.55 -4.79
CA ALA A 468 -17.33 3.30 -6.19
C ALA A 468 -17.84 4.57 -6.92
N PRO A 469 -17.32 4.89 -8.12
CA PRO A 469 -17.90 5.93 -8.96
C PRO A 469 -19.11 5.34 -9.69
N ASN A 470 -20.31 5.59 -9.18
CA ASN A 470 -21.56 5.83 -9.94
C ASN A 470 -22.78 5.78 -9.00
N ASP A 471 -23.16 6.93 -8.46
CA ASP A 471 -24.54 7.17 -8.00
C ASP A 471 -24.99 8.54 -8.55
N GLN A 472 -25.59 8.53 -9.75
CA GLN A 472 -26.52 9.54 -10.24
C GLN A 472 -27.85 8.92 -10.61
#